data_AF-A0A6J6E3I1-F1
#
_entry.id   AF-A0A6J6E3I1-F1
#
_cell.length_a   1.000
_cell.length_b   1.000
_cell.length_c   1.000
_cell.angle_alpha   90.00
_cell.angle_beta   90.00
_cell.angle_gamma   90.00
#
_symmetry.space_group_name_H-M   'P 1'
#
loop_
_entity.id
_entity.type
_entity.pdbx_description
1 polymer ?
#
loop_
_entity_poly.entity_id
_entity_poly.type
_entity_poly.pdbx_seq_one_letter_code
_entity_poly.pdbx_strand_id
1 'polypeptide(L)'
;MLEAGLEPWTVSEAWVISYPTPTDYIDTTDFIEQKIAALQAHTSQTTQIPDLAERITSWGTMVAERFDLPSGRLAEAFYVAATN
;
A
#
# COMPACT_ATOMS: atom_id res chain seq x y z
N MET A 1 -3.02 -6.51 29.66
CA MET A 1 -3.46 -7.41 28.57
C MET A 1 -4.30 -8.56 29.12
N LEU A 2 -3.76 -9.36 30.06
CA LEU A 2 -4.55 -10.39 30.78
C LEU A 2 -5.67 -9.79 31.65
N GLU A 3 -5.43 -8.64 32.30
CA GLU A 3 -6.47 -7.91 33.07
C GLU A 3 -7.63 -7.39 32.20
N ALA A 4 -7.44 -7.32 30.89
CA ALA A 4 -8.49 -6.97 29.93
C ALA A 4 -9.18 -8.21 29.31
N GLY A 5 -8.84 -9.43 29.76
CA GLY A 5 -9.42 -10.68 29.26
C GLY A 5 -8.95 -11.08 27.86
N LEU A 6 -7.80 -10.57 27.40
CA LEU A 6 -7.26 -10.87 26.07
C LEU A 6 -6.19 -11.96 26.17
N GLU A 7 -6.42 -13.04 25.42
CA GLU A 7 -5.45 -14.13 25.25
C GLU A 7 -4.29 -13.71 24.32
N PRO A 8 -3.08 -14.28 24.50
CA PRO A 8 -1.98 -14.08 23.57
C PRO A 8 -2.35 -14.50 22.15
N TRP A 9 -2.00 -13.65 21.18
CA TRP A 9 -2.23 -13.91 19.77
C TRP A 9 -0.97 -13.59 18.96
N THR A 10 -0.58 -14.54 18.11
CA THR A 10 0.55 -14.40 17.20
C THR A 10 0.02 -14.39 15.77
N VAL A 11 0.36 -13.35 15.01
CA VAL A 11 0.16 -13.32 13.55
C VAL A 11 1.27 -14.10 12.86
N SER A 12 1.03 -14.55 11.63
CA SER A 12 2.03 -15.27 10.83
C SER A 12 3.05 -14.32 10.21
N GLU A 13 2.59 -13.14 9.79
CA GLU A 13 3.36 -12.16 9.04
C GLU A 13 2.96 -10.72 9.40
N ALA A 14 3.89 -9.80 9.19
CA ALA A 14 3.65 -8.36 9.17
C ALA A 14 4.06 -7.77 7.81
N TRP A 15 3.16 -7.01 7.20
CA TRP A 15 3.35 -6.38 5.90
C TRP A 15 3.57 -4.87 6.11
N VAL A 16 4.75 -4.38 5.76
CA VAL A 16 5.19 -3.01 6.06
C VAL A 16 5.29 -2.20 4.78
N ILE A 17 4.55 -1.09 4.73
CA ILE A 17 4.63 -0.09 3.65
C ILE A 17 5.84 0.83 3.83
N SER A 18 6.30 1.45 2.74
CA SER A 18 7.39 2.45 2.74
C SER A 18 8.72 1.95 3.31
N TYR A 19 8.93 0.63 3.34
CA TYR A 19 10.21 0.04 3.72
C TYR A 19 11.24 0.27 2.59
N PRO A 20 12.53 0.59 2.87
CA PRO A 20 13.50 0.90 1.83
C PRO A 20 13.74 -0.25 0.83
N THR A 21 13.65 -1.49 1.31
CA THR A 21 13.85 -2.72 0.52
C THR A 21 12.61 -3.61 0.61
N PRO A 22 11.50 -3.26 -0.08
CA PRO A 22 10.34 -4.13 -0.15
C PRO A 22 10.72 -5.49 -0.77
N THR A 23 10.08 -6.55 -0.28
CA THR A 23 10.31 -7.93 -0.70
C THR A 23 9.17 -8.49 -1.53
N ASP A 24 8.00 -7.84 -1.51
CA ASP A 24 6.80 -8.28 -2.21
C ASP A 24 5.99 -7.10 -2.76
N TYR A 25 5.03 -7.40 -3.63
CA TYR A 25 4.12 -6.43 -4.23
C TYR A 25 2.71 -6.98 -4.39
N ILE A 26 1.74 -6.07 -4.53
CA ILE A 26 0.37 -6.38 -4.93
C ILE A 26 0.04 -5.56 -6.18
N ASP A 27 -0.41 -6.23 -7.25
CA ASP A 27 -0.99 -5.55 -8.42
C ASP A 27 -2.32 -4.91 -8.00
N THR A 28 -2.40 -3.59 -8.12
CA THR A 28 -3.55 -2.76 -7.72
C THR A 28 -4.23 -2.10 -8.91
N THR A 29 -3.89 -2.51 -10.14
CA THR A 29 -4.38 -1.90 -11.38
C THR A 29 -5.90 -1.74 -11.39
N ASP A 30 -6.63 -2.79 -11.03
CA ASP A 30 -8.09 -2.81 -11.08
C ASP A 30 -8.76 -2.04 -9.92
N PHE A 31 -7.97 -1.56 -8.95
CA PHE A 31 -8.44 -0.87 -7.74
C PHE A 31 -7.97 0.58 -7.63
N ILE A 32 -7.22 1.08 -8.62
CA ILE A 32 -6.60 2.41 -8.55
C ILE A 32 -7.64 3.54 -8.39
N GLU A 33 -8.78 3.43 -9.07
CA GLU A 33 -9.85 4.43 -8.98
C GLU A 33 -10.44 4.49 -7.56
N GLN A 34 -10.64 3.33 -6.93
CA GLN A 34 -11.15 3.23 -5.56
C GLN A 34 -10.14 3.83 -4.56
N LYS A 35 -8.85 3.57 -4.75
CA LYS A 35 -7.79 4.15 -3.93
C LYS A 35 -7.75 5.68 -4.04
N ILE A 36 -7.85 6.22 -5.26
CA ILE A 36 -7.87 7.67 -5.48
C ILE A 36 -9.10 8.29 -4.81
N ALA A 37 -10.28 7.70 -5.00
CA ALA A 37 -11.51 8.19 -4.38
C ALA A 37 -11.43 8.17 -2.84
N ALA A 38 -10.89 7.09 -2.26
CA ALA A 38 -10.67 6.98 -0.82
C ALA A 38 -9.75 8.08 -0.30
N LEU A 39 -8.64 8.38 -0.99
CA LEU A 39 -7.74 9.46 -0.60
C LEU A 39 -8.38 10.85 -0.76
N GLN A 40 -9.19 11.07 -1.80
CA GLN A 40 -9.91 12.33 -1.99
C GLN A 40 -10.96 12.59 -0.91
N ALA A 41 -11.50 11.55 -0.27
CA ALA A 41 -12.42 11.70 0.85
C ALA A 41 -11.76 12.38 2.07
N HIS A 42 -10.43 12.37 2.18
CA HIS A 42 -9.66 13.07 3.21
C HIS A 42 -9.52 14.56 2.87
N THR A 43 -10.64 15.26 2.70
CA THR A 43 -10.70 16.63 2.15
C THR A 43 -9.79 17.63 2.87
N SER A 44 -9.65 17.55 4.19
CA SER A 44 -8.75 18.43 4.97
C SER A 44 -7.25 18.22 4.68
N GLN A 45 -6.88 17.08 4.09
CA GLN A 45 -5.50 16.69 3.78
C GLN A 45 -5.20 16.77 2.29
N THR A 46 -6.16 16.38 1.44
CA THR A 46 -5.91 16.16 0.01
C THR A 46 -6.37 17.28 -0.91
N THR A 47 -7.26 18.17 -0.47
CA THR A 47 -7.75 19.29 -1.30
C THR A 47 -6.63 20.23 -1.76
N GLN A 48 -5.51 20.28 -1.04
CA GLN A 48 -4.35 21.11 -1.37
C GLN A 48 -3.40 20.44 -2.39
N ILE A 49 -3.66 19.19 -2.79
CA ILE A 49 -2.80 18.40 -3.68
C ILE A 49 -3.51 18.25 -5.03
N PRO A 50 -3.33 19.21 -5.97
CA PRO A 50 -4.08 19.22 -7.23
C PRO A 50 -3.75 18.03 -8.14
N ASP A 51 -2.57 17.43 -7.97
CA ASP A 51 -2.00 16.34 -8.75
C ASP A 51 -2.06 14.98 -8.01
N LEU A 52 -2.94 14.82 -7.01
CA LEU A 52 -3.00 13.61 -6.18
C LEU A 52 -3.12 12.32 -7.02
N ALA A 53 -4.02 12.28 -7.99
CA ALA A 53 -4.22 11.11 -8.84
C ALA A 53 -2.96 10.76 -9.66
N GLU A 54 -2.28 11.77 -10.20
CA GLU A 54 -1.04 11.61 -10.95
C GLU A 54 0.09 11.10 -10.05
N ARG A 55 0.21 11.62 -8.82
CA ARG A 55 1.21 11.12 -7.86
C ARG A 55 0.99 9.66 -7.49
N ILE A 56 -0.26 9.29 -7.22
CA ILE A 56 -0.62 7.92 -6.83
C ILE A 56 -0.40 6.93 -7.98
N THR A 57 -0.79 7.31 -9.21
CA THR A 57 -0.55 6.49 -10.40
C THR A 57 0.93 6.40 -10.73
N SER A 58 1.66 7.52 -10.70
CA SER A 58 3.12 7.53 -10.95
C SER A 58 3.89 6.64 -9.96
N TRP A 59 3.52 6.69 -8.67
CA TRP A 59 4.06 5.76 -7.68
C TRP A 59 3.74 4.31 -8.04
N GLY A 60 2.48 4.01 -8.37
CA GLY A 60 2.05 2.67 -8.74
C GLY A 60 2.79 2.11 -9.95
N THR A 61 3.02 2.94 -10.98
CA THR A 61 3.79 2.58 -12.18
C THR A 61 5.24 2.27 -11.82
N MET A 62 5.89 3.12 -11.03
CA MET A 62 7.28 2.91 -10.60
C MET A 62 7.44 1.59 -9.83
N VAL A 63 6.47 1.24 -8.97
CA VAL A 63 6.50 -0.04 -8.26
C VAL A 63 6.27 -1.21 -9.22
N ALA A 64 5.30 -1.11 -10.13
CA ALA A 64 5.04 -2.14 -11.12
C ALA A 64 6.28 -2.42 -12.00
N GLU A 65 6.97 -1.38 -12.44
CA GLU A 65 8.24 -1.48 -13.18
C GLU A 65 9.33 -2.14 -12.34
N ARG A 66 9.48 -1.75 -11.06
CA ARG A 66 10.48 -2.33 -10.14
C ARG A 66 10.32 -3.83 -9.94
N PHE A 67 9.09 -4.35 -10.04
CA PHE A 67 8.76 -5.77 -9.88
C PHE A 67 8.49 -6.48 -11.22
N ASP A 68 8.90 -5.88 -12.34
CA ASP A 68 8.83 -6.45 -13.69
C ASP A 68 7.40 -6.80 -14.17
N LEU A 69 6.39 -6.05 -13.72
CA LEU A 69 5.01 -6.21 -14.24
C LEU A 69 4.90 -5.71 -15.69
N PRO A 70 3.92 -6.22 -16.46
CA PRO A 70 3.62 -5.69 -17.79
C PRO A 70 3.33 -4.18 -17.78
N SER A 71 3.66 -3.51 -18.88
CA SER A 71 3.36 -2.08 -19.07
C SER A 71 1.87 -1.78 -18.88
N GLY A 72 1.57 -0.64 -18.24
CA GLY A 72 0.21 -0.20 -17.91
C GLY A 72 -0.33 -0.75 -16.59
N ARG A 73 0.45 -1.58 -15.88
CA ARG A 73 0.11 -2.05 -14.53
C ARG A 73 0.55 -1.07 -13.46
N LEU A 74 -0.13 -1.16 -12.31
CA LEU A 74 0.12 -0.38 -11.11
C LEU A 74 0.24 -1.33 -9.93
N ALA A 75 1.18 -1.08 -9.02
CA ALA A 75 1.38 -1.94 -7.86
C ALA A 75 1.69 -1.16 -6.58
N GLU A 76 1.45 -1.80 -5.43
CA GLU A 76 1.97 -1.36 -4.13
C GLU A 76 3.04 -2.35 -3.64
N ALA A 77 4.07 -1.83 -2.99
CA ALA A 77 5.22 -2.61 -2.52
C ALA A 77 5.19 -2.75 -1.00
N PHE A 78 5.55 -3.93 -0.51
CA PHE A 78 5.58 -4.26 0.90
C PHE A 78 6.88 -4.97 1.26
N TYR A 79 7.35 -4.73 2.48
CA TYR A 79 8.27 -5.65 3.13
C TYR A 79 7.46 -6.65 3.96
N VAL A 80 7.60 -7.93 3.66
CA VAL A 80 6.89 -9.01 4.35
C VAL A 80 7.85 -9.66 5.35
N ALA A 81 7.53 -9.53 6.63
CA ALA A 81 8.29 -10.11 7.74
C ALA A 81 7.53 -11.29 8.35
N ALA A 82 8.18 -12.46 8.42
CA ALA A 82 7.69 -13.56 9.25
C ALA A 82 7.80 -13.18 10.74
N THR A 83 6.82 -13.60 11.54
CA THR A 83 6.73 -13.25 12.96
C THR A 83 6.81 -14.47 13.88
N ASN A 84 7.35 -15.59 13.38
CA ASN A 84 7.55 -16.85 14.07
C ASN A 84 9.03 -17.29 14.12
#